data_AF-A0A1Y2BA33-F1
#
_entry.id   AF-A0A1Y2BA33-F1
#
_cell.length_a   1.000
_cell.length_b   1.000
_cell.length_c   1.000
_cell.angle_alpha   90.00
_cell.angle_beta   90.00
_cell.angle_gamma   90.00
#
_symmetry.space_group_name_H-M   'P 1'
#
loop_
_entity.id
_entity.type
_entity.pdbx_description
1 polymer ?
#
loop_
_entity_poly.entity_id
_entity_poly.type
_entity_poly.pdbx_seq_one_letter_code
_entity_poly.pdbx_strand_id
1 'polypeptide(L)'
;MEYAINSNQFEVIKSLINYTIENNIDLKMNDKNDDGDYLLLKFNNKNNTEMVKLLIEYANEMEKVLKTNIKNEQGNYPLLKTIENNNSEIVKLLIDYANENDIILRINDKNENKDYPLLKASENNNTEMI
;
A
#
# COMPACT_ATOMS: atom_id res chain seq x y z
N MET A 1 1.50 -11.25 -12.51
CA MET A 1 0.78 -10.30 -11.62
C MET A 1 1.05 -8.85 -11.99
N GLU A 2 2.30 -8.43 -12.15
CA GLU A 2 2.65 -7.03 -12.47
C GLU A 2 1.95 -6.44 -13.71
N TYR A 3 1.92 -7.18 -14.83
CA TYR A 3 1.17 -6.74 -16.01
C TYR A 3 -0.32 -6.49 -15.70
N ALA A 4 -0.97 -7.39 -14.96
CA ALA A 4 -2.36 -7.24 -14.56
C ALA A 4 -2.59 -5.99 -13.69
N ILE A 5 -1.63 -5.66 -12.80
CA ILE A 5 -1.68 -4.43 -11.99
C ILE A 5 -1.57 -3.19 -12.88
N ASN A 6 -0.63 -3.19 -13.81
CA ASN A 6 -0.39 -2.05 -14.69
C ASN A 6 -1.58 -1.81 -15.63
N SER A 7 -2.22 -2.89 -16.10
CA SER A 7 -3.43 -2.87 -16.92
C SER A 7 -4.75 -2.79 -16.13
N ASN A 8 -4.70 -2.57 -14.81
CA ASN A 8 -5.87 -2.45 -13.92
C ASN A 8 -6.85 -3.65 -14.00
N GLN A 9 -6.35 -4.86 -14.25
CA GLN A 9 -7.13 -6.10 -14.29
C GLN A 9 -7.35 -6.64 -12.88
N PHE A 10 -8.06 -5.88 -12.04
CA PHE A 10 -8.21 -6.16 -10.61
C PHE A 10 -8.96 -7.46 -10.30
N GLU A 11 -9.90 -7.88 -11.15
CA GLU A 11 -10.55 -9.19 -11.01
C GLU A 11 -9.54 -10.34 -11.16
N VAL A 12 -8.61 -10.23 -12.10
CA VAL A 12 -7.55 -11.24 -12.28
C VAL A 12 -6.63 -11.27 -11.06
N ILE A 13 -6.29 -10.10 -10.52
CA ILE A 13 -5.46 -10.00 -9.30
C ILE A 13 -6.18 -10.64 -8.11
N LYS A 14 -7.48 -10.36 -7.95
CA LYS A 14 -8.32 -10.94 -6.91
C LYS A 14 -8.37 -12.46 -6.99
N SER A 15 -8.63 -13.01 -8.17
CA SER A 15 -8.60 -14.46 -8.38
C SER A 15 -7.22 -15.06 -8.08
N LEU A 16 -6.13 -14.39 -8.45
CA LEU A 16 -4.77 -14.86 -8.16
C LEU A 16 -4.47 -14.87 -6.65
N ILE A 17 -4.85 -13.82 -5.91
CA ILE A 17 -4.61 -13.75 -4.46
C ILE A 17 -5.46 -14.81 -3.75
N ASN A 18 -6.73 -14.96 -4.09
CA ASN A 18 -7.58 -16.01 -3.53
C ASN A 18 -7.01 -17.42 -3.81
N TYR A 19 -6.54 -17.65 -5.03
CA TYR A 19 -5.88 -18.91 -5.38
C TYR A 19 -4.63 -19.16 -4.52
N THR A 20 -3.85 -18.12 -4.20
CA THR A 20 -2.68 -18.27 -3.31
C THR A 20 -3.08 -18.63 -1.88
N ILE A 21 -4.18 -18.10 -1.36
CA ILE A 21 -4.73 -18.45 -0.04
C ILE A 21 -5.18 -19.92 -0.04
N GLU A 22 -6.06 -20.28 -0.98
CA GLU A 22 -6.67 -21.62 -1.07
C GLU A 22 -5.62 -22.74 -1.20
N ASN A 23 -4.51 -22.46 -1.86
CA ASN A 23 -3.45 -23.43 -2.13
C ASN A 23 -2.23 -23.25 -1.23
N ASN A 24 -2.30 -22.36 -0.23
CA ASN A 24 -1.19 -22.02 0.67
C ASN A 24 0.12 -21.70 -0.09
N ILE A 25 0.00 -20.93 -1.18
CA ILE A 25 1.12 -20.48 -1.99
C ILE A 25 1.63 -19.17 -1.44
N ASP A 26 2.96 -19.07 -1.28
CA ASP A 26 3.61 -17.84 -0.87
C ASP A 26 3.54 -16.78 -1.98
N LEU A 27 2.64 -15.81 -1.82
CA LEU A 27 2.67 -14.57 -2.57
C LEU A 27 3.83 -13.74 -2.05
N LYS A 28 4.82 -13.50 -2.92
CA LYS A 28 5.96 -12.63 -2.64
C LYS A 28 5.56 -11.14 -2.63
N MET A 29 4.59 -10.77 -1.80
CA MET A 29 3.94 -9.45 -1.80
C MET A 29 4.87 -8.29 -1.42
N ASN A 30 5.95 -8.62 -0.70
CA ASN A 30 6.95 -7.71 -0.17
C ASN A 30 8.23 -7.65 -1.03
N ASP A 31 8.27 -8.40 -2.14
CA ASP A 31 9.36 -8.32 -3.11
C ASP A 31 9.22 -7.05 -3.92
N LYS A 32 10.37 -6.43 -4.19
CA LYS A 32 10.47 -5.22 -4.99
C LYS A 32 10.69 -5.61 -6.46
N ASN A 33 10.07 -4.86 -7.38
CA ASN A 33 10.46 -4.87 -8.79
C ASN A 33 11.70 -3.97 -9.02
N ASP A 34 12.06 -3.77 -10.29
CA ASP A 34 13.21 -2.95 -10.69
C ASP A 34 13.09 -1.47 -10.27
N ASP A 35 11.87 -0.96 -10.08
CA ASP A 35 11.60 0.40 -9.58
C ASP A 35 11.55 0.48 -8.04
N GLY A 36 11.82 -0.64 -7.36
CA GLY A 36 11.73 -0.72 -5.90
C GLY A 36 10.29 -0.82 -5.38
N ASP A 37 9.30 -0.97 -6.26
CA ASP A 37 7.89 -1.06 -5.92
C ASP A 37 7.49 -2.48 -5.51
N TYR A 38 6.63 -2.58 -4.51
CA TYR A 38 6.01 -3.82 -4.02
C TYR A 38 4.48 -3.69 -4.03
N LEU A 39 3.76 -4.78 -3.78
CA LEU A 39 2.31 -4.85 -4.08
C LEU A 39 1.50 -3.76 -3.38
N LEU A 40 1.73 -3.55 -2.08
CA LEU A 40 1.03 -2.52 -1.31
C LEU A 40 1.23 -1.15 -1.97
N LEU A 41 2.48 -0.73 -2.18
CA LEU A 41 2.79 0.55 -2.81
C LEU A 41 2.14 0.69 -4.20
N LYS A 42 2.11 -0.36 -5.03
CA LYS A 42 1.42 -0.34 -6.32
C LYS A 42 -0.09 -0.13 -6.18
N PHE A 43 -0.74 -0.79 -5.22
CA PHE A 43 -2.18 -0.60 -4.99
C PHE A 43 -2.51 0.78 -4.44
N ASN A 44 -1.67 1.33 -3.55
CA ASN A 44 -1.77 2.72 -3.09
C ASN A 44 -1.59 3.70 -4.27
N ASN A 45 -0.61 3.48 -5.16
CA ASN A 45 -0.39 4.30 -6.36
C ASN A 45 -1.61 4.30 -7.29
N LYS A 46 -2.28 3.15 -7.43
CA LYS A 46 -3.52 3.00 -8.22
C LYS A 46 -4.76 3.56 -7.51
N ASN A 47 -4.62 4.03 -6.27
CA ASN A 47 -5.70 4.51 -5.41
C ASN A 47 -6.86 3.51 -5.29
N ASN A 48 -6.55 2.20 -5.27
CA ASN A 48 -7.56 1.15 -5.26
C ASN A 48 -7.73 0.58 -3.85
N THR A 49 -8.76 1.07 -3.14
CA THR A 49 -9.07 0.63 -1.77
C THR A 49 -9.35 -0.87 -1.67
N GLU A 50 -10.07 -1.45 -2.64
CA GLU A 50 -10.41 -2.89 -2.61
C GLU A 50 -9.14 -3.76 -2.65
N MET A 51 -8.16 -3.39 -3.48
CA MET A 51 -6.91 -4.14 -3.56
C MET A 51 -6.05 -3.98 -2.31
N VAL A 52 -6.10 -2.83 -1.63
CA VAL A 52 -5.43 -2.65 -0.34
C VAL A 52 -6.07 -3.54 0.73
N LYS A 53 -7.41 -3.58 0.81
CA LYS A 53 -8.15 -4.45 1.74
C LYS A 53 -7.82 -5.92 1.51
N LEU A 54 -7.89 -6.37 0.26
CA LEU A 54 -7.56 -7.73 -0.14
C LEU A 54 -6.12 -8.12 0.24
N LEU A 55 -5.17 -7.20 0.10
CA LEU A 55 -3.77 -7.47 0.45
C LEU A 55 -3.56 -7.54 1.98
N ILE A 56 -4.30 -6.74 2.76
CA ILE A 56 -4.32 -6.83 4.23
C ILE A 56 -4.95 -8.15 4.69
N GLU A 57 -6.08 -8.54 4.10
CA GLU A 57 -6.74 -9.84 4.36
C GLU A 57 -5.77 -10.99 4.09
N TYR A 58 -5.12 -11.00 2.92
CA TYR A 58 -4.09 -11.97 2.59
C TYR A 58 -2.96 -12.03 3.64
N ALA A 59 -2.46 -10.87 4.06
CA ALA A 59 -1.38 -10.80 5.04
C ALA A 59 -1.80 -11.40 6.38
N ASN A 60 -3.01 -11.09 6.84
CA ASN A 60 -3.56 -11.62 8.09
C ASN A 60 -3.81 -13.14 8.01
N GLU A 61 -4.45 -13.62 6.94
CA GLU A 61 -4.76 -15.05 6.77
C GLU A 61 -3.51 -15.93 6.64
N MET A 62 -2.46 -15.40 6.01
CA MET A 62 -1.21 -16.12 5.78
C MET A 62 -0.18 -15.87 6.88
N GLU A 63 -0.55 -15.16 7.95
CA GLU A 63 0.31 -14.76 9.08
C GLU A 63 1.60 -14.04 8.63
N LYS A 64 1.47 -13.11 7.70
CA LYS A 64 2.56 -12.31 7.12
C LYS A 64 2.41 -10.83 7.46
N VAL A 65 3.55 -10.14 7.48
CA VAL A 65 3.60 -8.69 7.76
C VAL A 65 3.84 -7.90 6.46
N LEU A 66 3.00 -6.90 6.18
CA LEU A 66 3.20 -5.98 5.06
C LEU A 66 4.32 -4.98 5.37
N LYS A 67 5.18 -4.73 4.38
CA LYS A 67 6.13 -3.62 4.42
C LYS A 67 5.38 -2.30 4.22
N THR A 68 5.06 -1.55 5.28
CA THR A 68 4.29 -0.29 5.18
C THR A 68 5.16 0.98 5.10
N ASN A 69 6.43 0.88 5.51
CA ASN A 69 7.35 2.03 5.62
C ASN A 69 8.52 1.98 4.63
N ILE A 70 8.57 0.96 3.77
CA ILE A 70 9.69 0.77 2.85
C ILE A 70 9.51 1.69 1.65
N LYS A 71 10.59 2.40 1.31
CA LYS A 71 10.65 3.31 0.18
C LYS A 71 11.04 2.56 -1.11
N ASN A 72 10.45 2.96 -2.23
CA ASN A 72 10.89 2.57 -3.57
C ASN A 72 12.10 3.42 -4.03
N GLU A 73 12.54 3.26 -5.27
CA GLU A 73 13.71 3.97 -5.80
C GLU A 73 13.49 5.48 -5.96
N GLN A 74 12.24 5.98 -5.94
CA GLN A 74 11.94 7.43 -5.90
C GLN A 74 11.64 7.94 -4.48
N GLY A 75 11.93 7.13 -3.45
CA GLY A 75 11.68 7.48 -2.06
C GLY A 75 10.21 7.42 -1.63
N ASN A 76 9.31 6.94 -2.49
CA ASN A 76 7.87 6.86 -2.20
C ASN A 76 7.54 5.64 -1.35
N TYR A 77 6.53 5.78 -0.49
CA TYR A 77 6.05 4.72 0.41
C TYR A 77 4.52 4.80 0.56
N PRO A 78 3.85 3.72 0.99
CA PRO A 78 2.40 3.56 0.97
C PRO A 78 1.61 4.72 1.57
N LEU A 79 2.01 5.18 2.76
CA LEU A 79 1.31 6.28 3.44
C LEU A 79 1.39 7.60 2.65
N LEU A 80 2.59 7.99 2.19
CA LEU A 80 2.76 9.20 1.39
C LEU A 80 1.91 9.15 0.12
N LYS A 81 1.94 8.04 -0.63
CA LYS A 81 1.18 7.91 -1.88
C LYS A 81 -0.32 7.94 -1.69
N THR A 82 -0.79 7.37 -0.58
CA THR A 82 -2.21 7.42 -0.25
C THR A 82 -2.67 8.85 0.04
N ILE A 83 -1.86 9.60 0.78
CA ILE A 83 -2.16 10.99 1.11
C ILE A 83 -2.09 11.86 -0.14
N GLU A 84 -1.10 11.66 -1.02
CA GLU A 84 -1.05 12.32 -2.34
C GLU A 84 -2.33 12.08 -3.15
N ASN A 85 -2.85 10.86 -3.12
CA ASN A 85 -4.10 10.48 -3.79
C ASN A 85 -5.37 10.97 -3.06
N ASN A 86 -5.24 11.67 -1.94
CA ASN A 86 -6.34 12.22 -1.15
C ASN A 86 -7.37 11.17 -0.69
N ASN A 87 -6.93 9.94 -0.40
CA ASN A 87 -7.81 8.84 -0.03
C ASN A 87 -7.74 8.53 1.47
N SER A 88 -8.63 9.17 2.24
CA SER A 88 -8.72 9.00 3.69
C SER A 88 -9.10 7.58 4.12
N GLU A 89 -9.83 6.83 3.27
CA GLU A 89 -10.21 5.44 3.57
C GLU A 89 -8.97 4.54 3.62
N ILE A 90 -8.08 4.64 2.63
CA ILE A 90 -6.83 3.87 2.64
C ILE A 90 -5.89 4.35 3.75
N VAL A 91 -5.87 5.64 4.10
CA VAL A 91 -5.09 6.13 5.24
C VAL A 91 -5.53 5.44 6.53
N LYS A 92 -6.85 5.36 6.77
CA LYS A 92 -7.41 4.66 7.92
C LYS A 92 -7.01 3.18 7.93
N LEU A 93 -7.15 2.48 6.80
CA LEU A 93 -6.73 1.07 6.69
C LEU A 93 -5.25 0.87 7.04
N LEU A 94 -4.36 1.76 6.59
CA LEU A 94 -2.93 1.66 6.92
C LEU A 94 -2.64 1.94 8.40
N ILE A 95 -3.36 2.88 9.02
CA ILE A 95 -3.24 3.18 10.45
C ILE A 95 -3.75 2.01 11.30
N ASP A 96 -4.93 1.49 10.98
CA ASP A 96 -5.55 0.37 11.69
C ASP A 96 -4.65 -0.87 11.60
N TYR A 97 -4.21 -1.23 10.39
CA TYR A 97 -3.27 -2.34 10.18
C TYR A 97 -1.97 -2.14 10.97
N ALA A 98 -1.42 -0.93 10.99
CA ALA A 98 -0.20 -0.64 11.71
C ALA A 98 -0.37 -0.77 13.23
N ASN A 99 -1.50 -0.30 13.78
CA ASN A 99 -1.83 -0.45 15.19
C ASN A 99 -2.00 -1.92 15.59
N GLU A 100 -2.70 -2.71 14.77
CA GLU A 100 -2.91 -4.15 15.01
C GLU A 100 -1.62 -4.97 14.98
N ASN A 101 -0.60 -4.50 14.27
CA ASN A 101 0.67 -5.20 14.08
C ASN A 101 1.86 -4.52 14.78
N ASP A 102 1.61 -3.59 15.71
CA ASP A 102 2.63 -2.81 16.44
C ASP A 102 3.66 -2.11 15.53
N ILE A 103 3.22 -1.63 14.36
CA ILE A 103 4.06 -0.94 13.37
C ILE A 103 4.00 0.56 13.59
N ILE A 104 5.17 1.20 13.77
CA ILE A 104 5.27 2.66 13.82
C ILE A 104 5.33 3.21 12.39
N LEU A 105 4.27 3.88 11.93
CA LEU A 105 4.25 4.55 10.61
C LEU A 105 5.17 5.77 10.57
N ARG A 106 5.91 5.92 9.47
CA ARG A 106 6.83 7.05 9.26
C ARG A 106 6.11 8.28 8.67
N ILE A 107 5.42 9.02 9.53
CA ILE A 107 4.65 10.21 9.14
C ILE A 107 5.50 11.44 8.79
N ASN A 108 6.77 11.46 9.17
CA ASN A 108 7.70 12.58 8.97
C ASN A 108 8.72 12.33 7.84
N ASP A 109 8.66 11.17 7.20
CA ASP A 109 9.57 10.83 6.12
C ASP A 109 9.18 11.55 4.83
N LYS A 110 10.18 11.94 4.05
CA LYS A 110 9.99 12.50 2.70
C LYS A 110 10.46 11.56 1.59
N ASN A 111 9.88 11.73 0.40
CA ASN A 111 10.41 11.16 -0.84
C ASN A 111 11.55 12.03 -1.41
N GLU A 112 12.06 11.68 -2.59
CA GLU A 112 13.14 12.42 -3.26
C GLU A 112 12.73 13.83 -3.70
N ASN A 113 11.44 14.03 -3.98
CA ASN A 113 10.86 15.35 -4.28
C ASN A 113 10.69 16.23 -3.03
N LYS A 114 11.06 15.74 -1.85
CA LYS A 114 10.88 16.39 -0.55
C LYS A 114 9.40 16.57 -0.16
N ASP A 115 8.51 15.74 -0.69
CA ASP A 115 7.13 15.69 -0.28
C ASP A 115 7.01 14.95 1.05
N TYR A 116 6.30 15.55 2.01
CA TYR A 116 5.97 14.96 3.31
C TYR A 116 4.47 14.65 3.37
N PRO A 117 4.06 13.61 4.12
CA PRO A 117 2.64 13.32 4.39
C PRO A 117 1.83 14.55 4.77
N LEU A 118 2.25 15.26 5.83
CA LEU A 118 1.50 16.42 6.34
C LEU A 118 1.46 17.59 5.34
N LEU A 119 2.54 17.79 4.59
CA LEU A 119 2.58 18.81 3.53
C LEU A 119 1.54 18.49 2.46
N LYS A 120 1.49 17.24 1.98
CA LYS A 120 0.53 16.81 0.97
C LYS A 120 -0.91 16.81 1.47
N ALA A 121 -1.15 16.39 2.71
CA ALA A 121 -2.48 16.47 3.33
C ALA A 121 -2.98 17.93 3.38
N SER A 122 -2.09 18.86 3.74
CA SER A 122 -2.38 20.30 3.76
C SER A 122 -2.66 20.85 2.36
N GLU A 123 -1.85 20.50 1.35
CA GLU A 123 -2.06 20.89 -0.05
C GLU A 123 -3.41 20.40 -0.61
N ASN A 124 -3.85 19.21 -0.19
CA ASN A 124 -5.12 18.62 -0.58
C ASN A 124 -6.34 19.27 0.09
N ASN A 125 -6.15 20.14 1.09
CA ASN A 125 -7.21 20.77 1.88
C ASN A 125 -8.22 19.78 2.49
N ASN A 126 -7.79 18.54 2.76
CA ASN A 126 -8.64 17.51 3.34
C ASN A 126 -8.41 17.45 4.86
N THR A 127 -9.32 18.06 5.61
CA THR A 127 -9.24 18.14 7.08
C THR A 127 -9.39 16.79 7.78
N GLU A 128 -9.83 15.74 7.07
CA GLU A 128 -9.89 14.38 7.64
C GLU A 128 -8.48 13.76 7.76
N MET A 129 -7.50 14.24 6.99
CA MET A 129 -6.12 13.73 6.96
C MET A 129 -5.09 14.62 7.67
N ILE A 130 -5.51 15.75 8.24
CA ILE A 130 -4.68 16.73 8.99
C ILE A 130 -4.97 16.58 10.48
#